data_AF-A0A9D9PVZ3-F1
#
_entry.id   AF-A0A9D9PVZ3-F1
#
_cell.length_a   1.000
_cell.length_b   1.000
_cell.length_c   1.000
_cell.angle_alpha   90.00
_cell.angle_beta   90.00
_cell.angle_gamma   90.00
#
_symmetry.space_group_name_H-M   'P 1'
#
loop_
_entity.id
_entity.type
_entity.pdbx_description
1 polymer ?
#
loop_
_entity_poly.entity_id
_entity_poly.type
_entity_poly.pdbx_seq_one_letter_code
_entity_poly.pdbx_strand_id
1 'polypeptide(L)'
;MDKHKNMDRIFGVILLLLGLALCIGVKTVFHACGQTDEGKWMACHWAEQAEMALGASIAVTALMRLIVRSGGKKQGLALALIPQGIAAALIPNTLIKLCMMENMRCHAVMKPASIVIAVLVAVVAAVTAFMGRDE
;
A
#
# COMPACT_ATOMS: atom_id res chain seq x y z
N MET A 1 25.50 -14.40 9.61
CA MET A 1 24.11 -14.67 10.02
C MET A 1 23.39 -13.43 10.55
N ASP A 2 23.99 -12.61 11.42
CA ASP A 2 23.27 -11.50 12.08
C ASP A 2 22.92 -10.32 11.15
N LYS A 3 23.77 -10.02 10.17
CA LYS A 3 23.53 -8.91 9.21
C LYS A 3 22.29 -9.13 8.34
N HIS A 4 22.08 -10.35 7.85
CA HIS A 4 20.92 -10.68 6.99
C HIS A 4 19.60 -10.66 7.77
N LYS A 5 19.60 -11.18 9.01
CA LYS A 5 18.45 -11.12 9.91
C LYS A 5 18.03 -9.69 10.25
N ASN A 6 18.98 -8.78 10.42
CA ASN A 6 18.68 -7.37 10.66
C ASN A 6 18.10 -6.69 9.42
N MET A 7 18.65 -6.98 8.23
CA MET A 7 18.14 -6.45 6.96
C MET A 7 16.71 -6.91 6.68
N ASP A 8 16.41 -8.19 6.91
CA ASP A 8 15.06 -8.74 6.76
C ASP A 8 14.03 -8.05 7.66
N ARG A 9 14.39 -7.78 8.91
CA ARG A 9 13.56 -7.02 9.85
C ARG A 9 13.36 -5.58 9.39
N ILE A 10 14.42 -4.92 8.91
CA ILE A 10 14.34 -3.55 8.41
C ILE A 10 13.32 -3.48 7.26
N PHE A 11 13.43 -4.36 6.26
CA PHE A 11 12.47 -4.38 5.15
C PHE A 11 11.05 -4.70 5.61
N GLY A 12 10.87 -5.64 6.54
CA GLY A 12 9.55 -5.93 7.11
C GLY A 12 8.94 -4.72 7.84
N VAL A 13 9.74 -3.96 8.60
CA VAL A 13 9.29 -2.73 9.27
C VAL A 13 8.97 -1.64 8.25
N ILE A 14 9.79 -1.45 7.21
CA ILE A 14 9.52 -0.49 6.14
C ILE A 14 8.18 -0.81 5.46
N LEU A 15 7.94 -2.07 5.08
CA LEU A 15 6.69 -2.50 4.47
C LEU A 15 5.48 -2.27 5.38
N LEU A 16 5.63 -2.54 6.68
CA LEU A 16 4.60 -2.27 7.69
C LEU A 16 4.28 -0.77 7.76
N LEU A 17 5.30 0.09 7.84
CA LEU A 17 5.13 1.54 7.88
C LEU A 17 4.48 2.08 6.61
N LEU A 18 4.86 1.56 5.43
CA LEU A 18 4.23 1.94 4.17
C LEU A 18 2.75 1.53 4.11
N GLY A 19 2.40 0.32 4.56
CA GLY A 19 1.01 -0.12 4.63
C GLY A 19 0.17 0.74 5.57
N LEU A 20 0.70 1.06 6.76
CA LEU A 20 0.05 1.96 7.72
C LEU A 20 -0.05 3.38 7.17
N ALA A 21 0.98 3.88 6.49
CA ALA A 21 0.96 5.19 5.85
C ALA A 21 -0.11 5.27 4.77
N LEU A 22 -0.27 4.23 3.95
CA LEU A 22 -1.37 4.17 2.98
C LEU A 22 -2.73 4.15 3.70
N CYS A 23 -2.92 3.23 4.64
CA CYS A 23 -4.17 3.02 5.37
C CYS A 23 -4.65 4.27 6.12
N ILE A 24 -3.77 4.88 6.90
CA ILE A 24 -4.09 6.06 7.71
C ILE A 24 -4.07 7.32 6.85
N GLY A 25 -3.12 7.41 5.93
CA GLY A 25 -2.90 8.58 5.09
C GLY A 25 -4.08 8.89 4.18
N VAL A 26 -4.70 7.88 3.55
CA VAL A 26 -5.93 8.09 2.75
C VAL A 26 -7.12 8.56 3.57
N LYS A 27 -7.10 8.43 4.90
CA LYS A 27 -8.17 8.91 5.78
C LYS A 27 -7.90 10.28 6.41
N THR A 28 -6.65 10.72 6.40
CA THR A 28 -6.22 11.88 7.21
C THR A 28 -5.47 12.93 6.40
N VAL A 29 -4.48 12.52 5.60
CA VAL A 29 -3.55 13.43 4.92
C VAL A 29 -3.92 13.63 3.46
N PHE A 30 -4.16 12.54 2.73
CA PHE A 30 -4.40 12.55 1.29
C PHE A 30 -5.75 11.89 0.95
N HIS A 31 -6.78 12.27 1.70
CA HIS A 31 -8.14 11.78 1.50
C HIS A 31 -8.78 12.27 0.20
N ALA A 32 -9.79 11.53 -0.26
CA ALA A 32 -10.60 11.86 -1.42
C ALA A 32 -11.54 13.04 -1.15
N CYS A 33 -12.34 13.39 -2.16
CA CYS A 33 -13.35 14.42 -2.03
C CYS A 33 -14.47 13.98 -1.06
N GLY A 34 -15.04 14.96 -0.35
CA GLY A 34 -16.16 14.75 0.56
C GLY A 34 -17.49 14.46 -0.15
N GLN A 35 -18.57 14.43 0.64
CA GLN A 35 -19.92 14.37 0.09
C GLN A 35 -20.25 15.62 -0.74
N THR A 36 -21.17 15.47 -1.68
CA THR A 36 -21.81 16.61 -2.35
C THR A 36 -22.71 17.37 -1.36
N ASP A 37 -23.17 18.56 -1.75
CA ASP A 37 -24.13 19.34 -0.96
C ASP A 37 -25.45 18.59 -0.71
N GLU A 38 -25.78 17.61 -1.56
CA GLU A 38 -26.92 16.70 -1.42
C GLU A 38 -26.64 15.50 -0.49
N GLY A 39 -25.46 15.42 0.13
CA GLY A 39 -25.06 14.32 1.02
C GLY A 39 -24.65 13.02 0.32
N LYS A 40 -24.46 13.04 -1.01
CA LYS A 40 -24.08 11.84 -1.78
C LYS A 40 -22.56 11.68 -1.83
N TRP A 41 -22.08 10.44 -1.69
CA TRP A 41 -20.66 10.12 -1.87
C TRP A 41 -20.27 10.08 -3.34
N MET A 42 -19.12 10.70 -3.65
CA MET A 42 -18.51 10.63 -4.98
C MET A 42 -17.80 9.28 -5.20
N ALA A 43 -17.57 8.89 -6.45
CA ALA A 43 -16.85 7.65 -6.78
C ALA A 43 -15.43 7.58 -6.16
N CYS A 44 -14.74 8.72 -6.03
CA CYS A 44 -13.43 8.78 -5.39
C CYS A 44 -13.45 8.38 -3.90
N HIS A 45 -14.60 8.48 -3.23
CA HIS A 45 -14.75 7.96 -1.87
C HIS A 45 -14.55 6.44 -1.83
N TRP A 46 -15.08 5.71 -2.80
CA TRP A 46 -14.91 4.26 -2.87
C TRP A 46 -13.48 3.87 -3.24
N ALA A 47 -12.79 4.68 -4.05
CA ALA A 47 -11.35 4.53 -4.28
C ALA A 47 -10.57 4.68 -2.95
N GLU A 48 -10.91 5.67 -2.14
CA GLU A 48 -10.29 5.88 -0.82
C GLU A 48 -10.53 4.71 0.13
N GLN A 49 -11.76 4.18 0.17
CA GLN A 49 -12.08 3.01 1.00
C GLN A 49 -11.30 1.77 0.55
N ALA A 50 -11.16 1.56 -0.76
CA ALA A 50 -10.41 0.45 -1.31
C ALA A 50 -8.91 0.56 -1.01
N GLU A 51 -8.33 1.76 -1.14
CA GLU A 51 -6.94 2.04 -0.77
C GLU A 51 -6.70 1.86 0.73
N MET A 52 -7.64 2.29 1.58
CA MET A 52 -7.56 2.05 3.03
C MET A 52 -7.51 0.56 3.33
N ALA A 53 -8.41 -0.22 2.71
CA ALA A 53 -8.46 -1.67 2.89
C ALA A 53 -7.17 -2.34 2.38
N LEU A 54 -6.62 -1.91 1.25
CA LEU A 54 -5.36 -2.40 0.73
C LEU A 54 -4.19 -2.04 1.65
N GLY A 55 -4.09 -0.80 2.13
CA GLY A 55 -3.09 -0.39 3.11
C GLY A 55 -3.14 -1.22 4.39
N ALA A 56 -4.34 -1.47 4.92
CA ALA A 56 -4.55 -2.35 6.07
C ALA A 56 -4.08 -3.79 5.78
N SER A 57 -4.45 -4.33 4.61
CA SER A 57 -4.02 -5.67 4.20
C SER A 57 -2.50 -5.78 4.05
N ILE A 58 -1.83 -4.75 3.51
CA ILE A 58 -0.37 -4.67 3.38
C ILE A 58 0.28 -4.66 4.77
N ALA A 59 -0.24 -3.84 5.69
CA ALA A 59 0.26 -3.75 7.06
C ALA A 59 0.14 -5.11 7.77
N VAL A 60 -1.00 -5.80 7.65
CA VAL A 60 -1.21 -7.13 8.23
C VAL A 60 -0.25 -8.16 7.63
N THR A 61 -0.10 -8.20 6.31
CA THR A 61 0.86 -9.11 5.65
C THR A 61 2.30 -8.84 6.09
N ALA A 62 2.71 -7.57 6.17
CA ALA A 62 4.04 -7.18 6.63
C ALA A 62 4.27 -7.54 8.11
N LEU A 63 3.28 -7.34 8.98
CA LEU A 63 3.33 -7.75 10.37
C LEU A 63 3.47 -9.26 10.51
N MET A 64 2.68 -10.04 9.77
CA MET A 64 2.79 -11.50 9.74
C MET A 64 4.21 -11.93 9.33
N ARG A 65 4.79 -11.27 8.33
CA ARG A 65 6.16 -11.53 7.87
C ARG A 65 7.21 -11.31 8.97
N LEU A 66 7.03 -10.30 9.82
CA LEU A 66 7.93 -10.02 10.95
C LEU A 66 7.84 -11.09 12.06
N ILE A 67 6.66 -11.69 12.25
CA ILE A 67 6.40 -12.68 13.30
C ILE A 67 6.83 -14.09 12.87
N VAL A 68 6.60 -14.45 11.61
CA VAL A 68 6.92 -15.77 11.06
C VAL A 68 8.43 -16.00 11.07
N ARG A 69 8.89 -17.18 11.50
CA ARG A 69 10.33 -17.54 11.53
C ARG A 69 10.81 -18.33 10.31
N SER A 70 9.92 -19.00 9.60
CA SER A 70 10.26 -19.84 8.45
C SER A 70 10.57 -18.97 7.22
N GLY A 71 11.75 -19.15 6.63
CA GLY A 71 12.20 -18.41 5.43
C GLY A 71 11.24 -18.56 4.25
N GLY A 72 10.87 -19.79 3.89
CA GLY A 72 9.93 -20.03 2.79
C GLY A 72 8.56 -19.36 2.99
N LYS A 73 8.02 -19.33 4.22
CA LYS A 73 6.78 -18.61 4.52
C LYS A 73 6.94 -17.09 4.40
N LYS A 74 8.08 -16.54 4.84
CA LYS A 74 8.39 -15.11 4.65
C LYS A 74 8.50 -14.73 3.19
N GLN A 75 9.07 -15.60 2.36
CA GLN A 75 9.17 -15.36 0.93
C GLN A 75 7.79 -15.34 0.28
N GLY A 76 6.91 -16.28 0.62
CA GLY A 76 5.51 -16.26 0.17
C GLY A 76 4.77 -14.97 0.55
N LEU A 77 4.96 -14.48 1.78
CA LEU A 77 4.39 -13.21 2.22
C LEU A 77 4.99 -12.00 1.48
N ALA A 78 6.29 -12.00 1.19
CA ALA A 78 6.92 -10.96 0.38
C ALA A 78 6.36 -10.94 -1.05
N LEU A 79 6.19 -12.12 -1.66
CA LEU A 79 5.59 -12.25 -2.98
C LEU A 79 4.12 -11.80 -3.00
N ALA A 80 3.36 -12.02 -1.92
CA ALA A 80 1.97 -11.56 -1.80
C ALA A 80 1.85 -10.02 -1.75
N LEU A 81 2.86 -9.32 -1.21
CA LEU A 81 2.87 -7.85 -1.12
C LEU A 81 3.04 -7.17 -2.49
N ILE A 82 3.67 -7.83 -3.46
CA ILE A 82 3.87 -7.30 -4.82
C ILE A 82 2.53 -7.00 -5.52
N PRO A 83 1.61 -7.97 -5.70
CA PRO A 83 0.31 -7.69 -6.31
C PRO A 83 -0.55 -6.76 -5.47
N GLN A 84 -0.40 -6.72 -4.13
CA GLN A 84 -1.09 -5.74 -3.29
C GLN A 84 -0.65 -4.30 -3.61
N GLY A 85 0.67 -4.08 -3.77
CA GLY A 85 1.22 -2.79 -4.21
C GLY A 85 0.77 -2.42 -5.62
N ILE A 86 0.81 -3.37 -6.58
CA ILE A 86 0.32 -3.12 -7.94
C ILE A 86 -1.18 -2.75 -7.93
N ALA A 87 -1.99 -3.49 -7.17
CA ALA A 87 -3.41 -3.21 -7.03
C ALA A 87 -3.65 -1.80 -6.49
N ALA A 88 -2.96 -1.40 -5.42
CA ALA A 88 -3.05 -0.04 -4.87
C ALA A 88 -2.72 1.03 -5.92
N ALA A 89 -1.64 0.86 -6.70
CA ALA A 89 -1.29 1.81 -7.75
C ALA A 89 -2.35 1.91 -8.88
N LEU A 90 -3.10 0.84 -9.13
CA LEU A 90 -4.13 0.79 -10.15
C LEU A 90 -5.50 1.28 -9.66
N ILE A 91 -5.74 1.39 -8.37
CA ILE A 91 -7.04 1.87 -7.84
C ILE A 91 -7.36 3.29 -8.33
N PRO A 92 -6.51 4.31 -8.11
CA PRO A 92 -6.89 5.68 -8.38
C PRO A 92 -6.85 5.97 -9.88
N ASN A 93 -8.01 6.26 -10.46
CA ASN A 93 -8.24 6.69 -11.85
C ASN A 93 -8.12 5.59 -12.93
N THR A 94 -7.66 4.39 -12.59
CA THR A 94 -7.61 3.25 -13.50
C THR A 94 -8.76 2.29 -13.22
N LEU A 95 -8.79 1.64 -12.05
CA LEU A 95 -9.88 0.73 -11.65
C LEU A 95 -11.10 1.49 -11.14
N ILE A 96 -10.91 2.53 -10.33
CA ILE A 96 -11.99 3.38 -9.83
C ILE A 96 -11.79 4.79 -10.36
N LYS A 97 -12.76 5.28 -11.12
CA LYS A 97 -12.71 6.62 -11.69
C LYS A 97 -12.81 7.68 -10.58
N LEU A 98 -11.91 8.65 -10.65
CA LEU A 98 -11.88 9.80 -9.76
C LEU A 98 -12.80 10.90 -10.31
N CYS A 99 -12.83 12.05 -9.63
CA CYS A 99 -13.62 13.20 -10.06
C CYS A 99 -13.18 13.70 -11.45
N MET A 100 -14.06 14.43 -12.13
CA MET A 100 -13.84 14.84 -13.52
C MET A 100 -12.70 15.86 -13.69
N MET A 101 -12.51 16.78 -12.74
CA MET A 101 -11.49 17.84 -12.83
C MET A 101 -10.18 17.42 -12.17
N GLU A 102 -9.05 17.69 -12.84
CA GLU A 102 -7.71 17.30 -12.39
C GLU A 102 -7.19 18.12 -11.19
N ASN A 103 -7.71 19.33 -10.98
CA ASN A 103 -7.37 20.17 -9.84
C ASN A 103 -8.05 19.72 -8.53
N MET A 104 -8.92 18.73 -8.58
CA MET A 104 -9.54 18.15 -7.39
C MET A 104 -8.49 17.45 -6.53
N ARG A 105 -8.69 17.49 -5.20
CA ARG A 105 -7.77 16.86 -4.24
C ARG A 105 -7.52 15.38 -4.51
N CYS A 106 -8.51 14.65 -5.02
CA CYS A 106 -8.36 13.23 -5.38
C CYS A 106 -7.32 13.01 -6.50
N HIS A 107 -7.18 13.93 -7.44
CA HIS A 107 -6.15 13.88 -8.49
C HIS A 107 -4.83 14.53 -8.07
N ALA A 108 -4.90 15.70 -7.44
CA ALA A 108 -3.72 16.48 -7.10
C ALA A 108 -2.92 15.89 -5.93
N VAL A 109 -3.55 15.16 -5.01
CA VAL A 109 -2.92 14.69 -3.77
C VAL A 109 -3.07 13.19 -3.57
N MET A 110 -4.32 12.68 -3.51
CA MET A 110 -4.58 11.27 -3.19
C MET A 110 -3.92 10.34 -4.21
N LYS A 111 -4.22 10.50 -5.50
CA LYS A 111 -3.68 9.67 -6.58
C LYS A 111 -2.14 9.60 -6.57
N PRO A 112 -1.38 10.70 -6.63
CA PRO A 112 0.08 10.61 -6.64
C PRO A 112 0.64 10.04 -5.33
N ALA A 113 0.08 10.40 -4.17
CA ALA A 113 0.53 9.85 -2.89
C ALA A 113 0.33 8.32 -2.80
N SER A 114 -0.86 7.85 -3.16
CA SER A 114 -1.17 6.42 -3.22
C SER A 114 -0.24 5.68 -4.18
N ILE A 115 -0.05 6.20 -5.41
CA ILE A 115 0.82 5.56 -6.41
C ILE A 115 2.27 5.48 -5.91
N VAL A 116 2.80 6.55 -5.30
CA VAL A 116 4.17 6.55 -4.77
C VAL A 116 4.32 5.49 -3.67
N ILE A 117 3.41 5.46 -2.69
CA ILE A 117 3.48 4.47 -1.60
C ILE A 117 3.33 3.05 -2.16
N ALA A 118 2.40 2.84 -3.09
CA ALA A 118 2.15 1.57 -3.73
C ALA A 118 3.37 1.03 -4.51
N VAL A 119 4.04 1.91 -5.27
CA VAL A 119 5.29 1.58 -5.97
C VAL A 119 6.40 1.25 -4.98
N LEU A 120 6.54 2.02 -3.89
CA LEU A 120 7.52 1.71 -2.85
C LEU A 120 7.26 0.34 -2.21
N VAL A 121 6.00 0.00 -1.91
CA VAL A 121 5.63 -1.32 -1.41
C VAL A 121 6.03 -2.40 -2.41
N ALA A 122 5.68 -2.26 -3.69
CA ALA A 122 6.00 -3.25 -4.71
C ALA A 122 7.53 -3.44 -4.89
N VAL A 123 8.30 -2.34 -4.93
CA VAL A 123 9.76 -2.38 -5.07
C VAL A 123 10.41 -3.03 -3.85
N VAL A 124 10.06 -2.59 -2.64
CA VAL A 124 10.63 -3.16 -1.40
C VAL A 124 10.25 -4.63 -1.26
N ALA A 125 9.00 -4.99 -1.57
CA ALA A 125 8.54 -6.38 -1.56
C ALA A 125 9.30 -7.24 -2.59
N ALA A 126 9.50 -6.74 -3.81
CA ALA A 126 10.29 -7.43 -4.84
C ALA A 126 11.73 -7.64 -4.39
N VAL A 127 12.42 -6.58 -3.96
CA VAL A 127 13.79 -6.66 -3.44
C VAL A 127 13.87 -7.69 -2.30
N THR A 128 12.92 -7.64 -1.36
CA THR A 128 12.85 -8.57 -0.23
C THR A 128 12.62 -10.02 -0.68
N ALA A 129 11.74 -10.24 -1.67
CA ALA A 129 11.42 -11.57 -2.18
C ALA A 129 12.59 -12.20 -2.98
N PHE A 130 13.34 -11.37 -3.71
CA PHE A 130 14.52 -11.82 -4.47
C PHE A 130 15.74 -12.02 -3.58
N MET A 131 16.02 -11.10 -2.65
CA MET A 131 17.13 -11.27 -1.70
C MET A 131 16.92 -12.45 -0.74
N GLY A 132 15.67 -12.73 -0.35
CA GLY A 132 15.35 -13.89 0.48
C GLY A 132 15.36 -15.23 -0.27
N ARG A 133 15.60 -15.24 -1.59
CA ARG A 133 15.77 -16.46 -2.39
C ARG A 133 17.20 -17.02 -2.31
N ASP A 134 18.16 -16.17 -1.95
CA ASP A 134 19.59 -16.49 -1.90
C ASP A 134 20.04 -16.99 -0.51
N GLU A 135 19.12 -17.08 0.46
CA GLU A 135 19.31 -17.68 1.80
C GLU A 135 18.74 -19.10 1.88
#